data_AF-A0A089MM34-F1
#
_entry.id   AF-A0A089MM34-F1
#
_cell.length_a   1.000
_cell.length_b   1.000
_cell.length_c   1.000
_cell.angle_alpha   90.00
_cell.angle_beta   90.00
_cell.angle_gamma   90.00
#
_symmetry.space_group_name_H-M   'P 1'
#
loop_
_entity.id
_entity.type
_entity.pdbx_description
1 polymer ?
#
loop_
_entity_poly.entity_id
_entity_poly.type
_entity_poly.pdbx_seq_one_letter_code
_entity_poly.pdbx_strand_id
1 'polypeptide(L)'
;MPNIWMHLEYGQQLAGEFRSRFPFLHNLQQQERLYNLGCQGPDFLLYHSFLPWSKDAGALHLGDLMHTQHCGPVLIDFWEAARTLEGADAAQAQLYFLGFLTHHLLDRNLHPYINWKAGYKFRDHQRFEIDLDTLFMKRLRGINTWQNAAWTRIDTGSRLPVPVHNILHTTVLRHYPDAMGKLPEEIWQSSYRDMVLAHRCLYDPKGWKKAVTWGRTRRLFSRKLTAHEERLDYLNEQHSEWRHSALYSEVRTESVWELWEQALEEGRTVLTALADWLECTDAAAARHKLEQFTMVLGDRSYDTGKDCSMNLQNQYAEPIWTSLPGS
;
A
#
# COMPACT_ATOMS: atom_id res chain seq x y z
N MET A 1 5.38 -2.88 -2.52
CA MET A 1 4.98 -2.87 -1.12
C MET A 1 4.90 -4.29 -0.62
N PRO A 2 4.54 -4.59 0.63
CA PRO A 2 3.76 -5.82 0.84
C PRO A 2 2.61 -5.88 -0.20
N ASN A 3 2.14 -7.07 -0.58
CA ASN A 3 1.02 -7.12 -1.52
C ASN A 3 -0.29 -6.83 -0.73
N ILE A 4 -1.44 -7.11 -1.34
CA ILE A 4 -2.76 -6.78 -0.82
C ILE A 4 -3.00 -7.19 0.64
N TRP A 5 -2.57 -8.37 1.09
CA TRP A 5 -3.02 -8.93 2.37
C TRP A 5 -2.39 -8.28 3.59
N MET A 6 -1.08 -8.02 3.55
CA MET A 6 -0.43 -7.35 4.68
C MET A 6 -0.99 -5.94 4.90
N HIS A 7 -1.32 -5.22 3.82
CA HIS A 7 -2.03 -3.95 3.90
C HIS A 7 -3.41 -4.06 4.56
N LEU A 8 -4.20 -5.05 4.16
CA LEU A 8 -5.51 -5.28 4.76
C LEU A 8 -5.39 -5.59 6.25
N GLU A 9 -4.47 -6.47 6.62
CA GLU A 9 -4.25 -6.84 8.02
C GLU A 9 -3.78 -5.65 8.86
N TYR A 10 -2.84 -4.86 8.34
CA TYR A 10 -2.27 -3.69 9.02
C TYR A 10 -3.35 -2.63 9.29
N GLY A 11 -4.12 -2.29 8.25
CA GLY A 11 -5.23 -1.35 8.36
C GLY A 11 -6.27 -1.83 9.35
N GLN A 12 -6.72 -3.09 9.24
CA GLN A 12 -7.74 -3.64 10.13
C GLN A 12 -7.31 -3.68 11.60
N GLN A 13 -6.02 -3.96 11.88
CA GLN A 13 -5.49 -3.92 13.24
C GLN A 13 -5.58 -2.49 13.82
N LEU A 14 -5.08 -1.49 13.10
CA LEU A 14 -5.13 -0.09 13.55
C LEU A 14 -6.55 0.46 13.62
N ALA A 15 -7.43 0.11 12.67
CA ALA A 15 -8.84 0.47 12.73
C ALA A 15 -9.53 -0.13 13.97
N GLY A 16 -9.14 -1.35 14.37
CA GLY A 16 -9.60 -1.97 15.61
C GLY A 16 -9.17 -1.17 16.85
N GLU A 17 -7.88 -0.79 16.93
CA GLU A 17 -7.31 -0.03 18.04
C GLU A 17 -7.94 1.37 18.19
N PHE A 18 -8.26 2.04 17.08
CA PHE A 18 -8.78 3.41 17.07
C PHE A 18 -10.30 3.53 16.88
N ARG A 19 -11.04 2.41 16.95
CA ARG A 19 -12.49 2.38 16.71
C ARG A 19 -13.29 3.33 17.61
N SER A 20 -12.85 3.53 18.85
CA SER A 20 -13.50 4.44 19.80
C SER A 20 -13.23 5.92 19.53
N ARG A 21 -12.15 6.24 18.80
CA ARG A 21 -11.72 7.62 18.53
C ARG A 21 -12.17 8.13 17.16
N PHE A 22 -12.50 7.24 16.23
CA PHE A 22 -12.98 7.58 14.90
C PHE A 22 -14.44 7.13 14.69
N PRO A 23 -15.44 8.03 14.83
CA PRO A 23 -16.85 7.67 14.71
C PRO A 23 -17.23 7.00 13.37
N PHE A 24 -16.58 7.35 12.28
CA PHE A 24 -16.83 6.76 10.96
C PHE A 24 -16.43 5.26 10.88
N LEU A 25 -15.61 4.75 11.80
CA LEU A 25 -15.30 3.32 11.90
C LEU A 25 -16.44 2.46 12.46
N HIS A 26 -17.51 3.06 13.01
CA HIS A 26 -18.69 2.29 13.39
C HIS A 26 -19.36 1.61 12.19
N ASN A 27 -19.27 2.23 11.01
CA ASN A 27 -19.82 1.69 9.75
C ASN A 27 -18.84 0.78 8.99
N LEU A 28 -17.65 0.49 9.55
CA LEU A 28 -16.61 -0.29 8.88
C LEU A 28 -17.12 -1.64 8.37
N GLN A 29 -17.97 -2.34 9.13
CA GLN A 29 -18.51 -3.64 8.67
C GLN A 29 -19.35 -3.53 7.39
N GLN A 30 -20.06 -2.42 7.20
CA GLN A 30 -20.93 -2.20 6.04
C GLN A 30 -20.13 -1.72 4.83
N GLN A 31 -19.01 -1.04 5.06
CA GLN A 31 -18.16 -0.44 4.04
C GLN A 31 -16.73 -1.01 4.06
N GLU A 32 -16.56 -2.25 4.52
CA GLU A 32 -15.25 -2.88 4.75
C GLU A 32 -14.42 -2.88 3.46
N ARG A 33 -15.08 -3.12 2.32
CA ARG A 33 -14.40 -3.13 1.01
C ARG A 33 -13.86 -1.78 0.61
N LEU A 34 -14.53 -0.69 0.99
CA LEU A 34 -14.06 0.67 0.69
C LEU A 34 -12.85 1.01 1.55
N TYR A 35 -12.88 0.66 2.83
CA TYR A 35 -11.72 0.78 3.71
C TYR A 35 -10.54 -0.03 3.19
N ASN A 36 -10.77 -1.30 2.87
CA ASN A 36 -9.78 -2.24 2.34
C ASN A 36 -9.18 -1.77 0.99
N LEU A 37 -10.00 -1.15 0.13
CA LEU A 37 -9.52 -0.51 -1.09
C LEU A 37 -8.63 0.70 -0.76
N GLY A 38 -9.02 1.50 0.23
CA GLY A 38 -8.17 2.55 0.79
C GLY A 38 -6.82 2.01 1.27
N CYS A 39 -6.79 0.85 1.93
CA CYS A 39 -5.52 0.20 2.35
C CYS A 39 -4.59 -0.18 1.19
N GLN A 40 -5.04 -0.12 -0.06
CA GLN A 40 -4.18 -0.28 -1.24
C GLN A 40 -3.55 1.05 -1.70
N GLY A 41 -3.91 2.17 -1.06
CA GLY A 41 -3.40 3.50 -1.41
C GLY A 41 -3.50 3.79 -2.91
N PRO A 42 -2.45 4.34 -3.55
CA PRO A 42 -2.46 4.63 -4.98
C PRO A 42 -2.08 3.43 -5.84
N ASP A 43 -1.82 2.24 -5.29
CA ASP A 43 -1.30 1.09 -6.04
C ASP A 43 -2.21 0.63 -7.18
N PHE A 44 -3.51 0.90 -7.10
CA PHE A 44 -4.42 0.59 -8.19
C PHE A 44 -3.99 1.24 -9.52
N LEU A 45 -3.28 2.38 -9.49
CA LEU A 45 -2.68 3.02 -10.67
C LEU A 45 -1.62 2.14 -11.34
N LEU A 46 -0.86 1.36 -10.56
CA LEU A 46 0.18 0.44 -11.05
C LEU A 46 -0.41 -0.77 -11.78
N TYR A 47 -1.70 -1.04 -11.58
CA TYR A 47 -2.44 -2.09 -12.29
C TYR A 47 -3.12 -1.58 -13.57
N HIS A 48 -3.12 -0.28 -13.84
CA HIS A 48 -3.82 0.25 -15.00
C HIS A 48 -3.25 -0.34 -16.29
N SER A 49 -4.15 -0.74 -17.21
CA SER A 49 -3.75 -1.28 -18.51
C SER A 49 -2.78 -2.48 -18.41
N PHE A 50 -2.87 -3.30 -17.35
CA PHE A 50 -1.96 -4.44 -17.13
C PHE A 50 -2.00 -5.53 -18.22
N LEU A 51 -2.98 -5.49 -19.12
CA LEU A 51 -3.15 -6.44 -20.21
C LEU A 51 -2.10 -6.20 -21.31
N PRO A 52 -1.48 -7.24 -21.89
CA PRO A 52 -0.32 -7.10 -22.79
C PRO A 52 -0.51 -6.22 -24.03
N TRP A 53 -1.75 -5.96 -24.43
CA TRP A 53 -2.12 -5.17 -25.61
C TRP A 53 -2.44 -3.70 -25.30
N SER A 54 -2.50 -3.30 -24.02
CA SER A 54 -2.61 -1.91 -23.61
C SER A 54 -1.29 -1.46 -22.97
N LYS A 55 -0.82 -0.26 -23.30
CA LYS A 55 0.40 0.31 -22.74
C LYS A 55 0.16 1.78 -22.43
N ASP A 56 -0.57 2.04 -21.35
CA ASP A 56 -0.60 3.38 -20.77
C ASP A 56 0.48 3.46 -19.69
N ALA A 57 1.51 4.27 -19.95
CA ALA A 57 2.58 4.54 -19.00
C ALA A 57 2.28 5.72 -18.06
N GLY A 58 1.24 6.51 -18.36
CA GLY A 58 0.91 7.72 -17.60
C GLY A 58 0.40 7.40 -16.20
N ALA A 59 -0.47 6.40 -16.07
CA ALA A 59 -0.97 5.93 -14.78
C ALA A 59 0.14 5.37 -13.89
N LEU A 60 1.03 4.57 -14.49
CA LEU A 60 2.20 4.02 -13.80
C LEU A 60 3.10 5.15 -13.30
N HIS A 61 3.41 6.12 -14.16
CA HIS A 61 4.22 7.29 -13.79
C HIS A 61 3.57 8.11 -12.67
N LEU A 62 2.25 8.30 -12.71
CA LEU A 62 1.53 8.98 -11.63
C LEU A 62 1.63 8.19 -10.32
N GLY A 63 1.45 6.87 -10.38
CA GLY A 63 1.67 5.97 -9.24
C GLY A 63 3.06 6.15 -8.66
N ASP A 64 4.12 6.10 -9.48
CA ASP A 64 5.50 6.30 -9.04
C ASP A 64 5.72 7.66 -8.36
N LEU A 65 5.12 8.74 -8.89
CA LEU A 65 5.18 10.07 -8.28
C LEU A 65 4.51 10.11 -6.91
N MET A 66 3.32 9.51 -6.78
CA MET A 66 2.59 9.45 -5.51
C MET A 66 3.36 8.69 -4.42
N HIS A 67 4.22 7.74 -4.80
CA HIS A 67 5.08 6.99 -3.88
C HIS A 67 6.40 7.69 -3.51
N THR A 68 6.79 8.74 -4.24
CA THR A 68 8.13 9.34 -4.12
C THR A 68 8.14 10.84 -3.82
N GLN A 69 7.08 11.59 -4.14
CA GLN A 69 7.03 13.04 -4.01
C GLN A 69 5.72 13.48 -3.33
N HIS A 70 5.76 14.51 -2.48
CA HIS A 70 4.57 15.12 -1.86
C HIS A 70 3.64 14.11 -1.15
N CYS A 71 4.22 13.02 -0.65
CA CYS A 71 3.53 11.90 -0.05
C CYS A 71 2.70 12.29 1.18
N GLY A 72 3.27 13.12 2.06
CA GLY A 72 2.56 13.66 3.23
C GLY A 72 1.54 14.75 2.86
N PRO A 73 1.94 15.80 2.13
CA PRO A 73 1.05 16.87 1.69
C PRO A 73 -0.23 16.40 1.00
N VAL A 74 -0.16 15.40 0.12
CA VAL A 74 -1.36 14.85 -0.56
C VAL A 74 -2.34 14.23 0.44
N LEU A 75 -1.84 13.48 1.43
CA LEU A 75 -2.70 12.87 2.47
C LEU A 75 -3.36 13.93 3.35
N ILE A 76 -2.62 14.99 3.71
CA ILE A 76 -3.17 16.11 4.49
C ILE A 76 -4.29 16.80 3.70
N ASP A 77 -4.03 17.15 2.44
CA ASP A 77 -5.03 17.80 1.58
C ASP A 77 -6.26 16.91 1.32
N PHE A 78 -6.06 15.60 1.18
CA PHE A 78 -7.16 14.63 1.08
C PHE A 78 -8.06 14.70 2.30
N TRP A 79 -7.45 14.63 3.49
CA TRP A 79 -8.21 14.64 4.74
C TRP A 79 -8.94 15.96 4.97
N GLU A 80 -8.29 17.10 4.71
CA GLU A 80 -8.94 18.40 4.81
C GLU A 80 -10.14 18.49 3.87
N ALA A 81 -10.02 18.01 2.63
CA ALA A 81 -11.16 17.95 1.70
C ALA A 81 -12.27 17.02 2.22
N ALA A 82 -11.93 15.84 2.74
CA ALA A 82 -12.88 14.88 3.31
C ALA A 82 -13.67 15.47 4.51
N ARG A 83 -13.06 16.37 5.28
CA ARG A 83 -13.71 17.06 6.41
C ARG A 83 -14.69 18.16 6.00
N THR A 84 -14.64 18.64 4.77
CA THR A 84 -15.62 19.62 4.26
C THR A 84 -16.91 18.98 3.78
N LEU A 85 -16.93 17.65 3.64
CA LEU A 85 -18.12 16.87 3.30
C LEU A 85 -19.01 16.65 4.52
N GLU A 86 -20.27 16.28 4.27
CA GLU A 86 -21.24 15.95 5.31
C GLU A 86 -21.88 14.56 5.08
N GLY A 87 -22.45 13.99 6.13
CA GLY A 87 -23.26 12.78 6.06
C GLY A 87 -22.52 11.56 5.49
N ALA A 88 -23.16 10.87 4.55
CA ALA A 88 -22.64 9.63 3.97
C ALA A 88 -21.36 9.85 3.15
N ASP A 89 -21.23 11.00 2.49
CA ASP A 89 -20.07 11.32 1.66
C ASP A 89 -18.82 11.53 2.52
N ALA A 90 -18.98 12.23 3.65
CA ALA A 90 -17.93 12.39 4.65
C ALA A 90 -17.47 11.02 5.19
N ALA A 91 -18.42 10.17 5.59
CA ALA A 91 -18.11 8.85 6.13
C ALA A 91 -17.34 7.98 5.11
N GLN A 92 -17.74 7.99 3.83
CA GLN A 92 -17.04 7.25 2.77
C GLN A 92 -15.63 7.79 2.52
N ALA A 93 -15.47 9.11 2.41
CA ALA A 93 -14.18 9.74 2.18
C ALA A 93 -13.21 9.53 3.34
N GLN A 94 -13.67 9.71 4.58
CA GLN A 94 -12.86 9.53 5.79
C GLN A 94 -12.46 8.06 6.00
N LEU A 95 -13.37 7.12 5.70
CA LEU A 95 -13.08 5.70 5.80
C LEU A 95 -12.03 5.28 4.75
N TYR A 96 -12.20 5.69 3.50
CA TYR A 96 -11.20 5.44 2.45
C TYR A 96 -9.85 6.07 2.80
N PHE A 97 -9.84 7.33 3.25
CA PHE A 97 -8.65 8.04 3.67
C PHE A 97 -7.89 7.30 4.76
N LEU A 98 -8.58 6.82 5.80
CA LEU A 98 -7.92 6.12 6.90
C LEU A 98 -7.20 4.86 6.39
N GLY A 99 -7.81 4.13 5.45
CA GLY A 99 -7.13 3.04 4.74
C GLY A 99 -5.90 3.52 3.97
N PHE A 100 -6.02 4.59 3.19
CA PHE A 100 -4.91 5.15 2.40
C PHE A 100 -3.75 5.62 3.30
N LEU A 101 -4.04 6.25 4.42
CA LEU A 101 -3.04 6.61 5.42
C LEU A 101 -2.30 5.36 5.94
N THR A 102 -3.02 4.26 6.23
CA THR A 102 -2.35 3.02 6.67
C THR A 102 -1.46 2.38 5.61
N HIS A 103 -1.80 2.53 4.32
CA HIS A 103 -0.95 2.07 3.23
C HIS A 103 0.41 2.79 3.26
N HIS A 104 0.39 4.13 3.31
CA HIS A 104 1.61 4.95 3.43
C HIS A 104 2.52 4.55 4.59
N LEU A 105 1.91 4.33 5.74
CA LEU A 105 2.62 3.98 6.97
C LEU A 105 3.26 2.60 6.90
N LEU A 106 2.61 1.62 6.27
CA LEU A 106 3.21 0.29 6.13
C LEU A 106 4.38 0.32 5.14
N ASP A 107 4.20 0.96 3.99
CA ASP A 107 5.17 0.96 2.91
C ASP A 107 6.47 1.59 3.30
N ARG A 108 6.40 2.77 3.90
CA ARG A 108 7.58 3.53 4.28
C ARG A 108 8.47 2.78 5.29
N ASN A 109 7.95 1.76 5.96
CA ASN A 109 8.72 0.90 6.86
C ASN A 109 9.24 -0.37 6.18
N LEU A 110 8.45 -0.99 5.30
CA LEU A 110 8.74 -2.31 4.73
C LEU A 110 9.47 -2.23 3.38
N HIS A 111 9.23 -1.19 2.59
CA HIS A 111 9.77 -1.08 1.25
C HIS A 111 11.28 -1.12 1.15
N PRO A 112 12.05 -0.46 2.03
CA PRO A 112 13.50 -0.55 1.94
C PRO A 112 14.02 -1.99 2.00
N TYR A 113 13.39 -2.82 2.86
CA TYR A 113 13.71 -4.24 2.97
C TYR A 113 13.27 -5.04 1.74
N ILE A 114 12.04 -4.81 1.27
CA ILE A 114 11.47 -5.49 0.09
C ILE A 114 12.31 -5.19 -1.16
N ASN A 115 12.61 -3.91 -1.43
CA ASN A 115 13.45 -3.50 -2.56
C ASN A 115 14.83 -4.16 -2.48
N TRP A 116 15.43 -4.20 -1.28
CA TRP A 116 16.72 -4.86 -1.07
C TRP A 116 16.66 -6.35 -1.39
N LYS A 117 15.70 -7.10 -0.85
CA LYS A 117 15.63 -8.57 -0.99
C LYS A 117 15.00 -9.05 -2.29
N ALA A 118 14.18 -8.25 -2.96
CA ALA A 118 13.54 -8.67 -4.20
C ALA A 118 14.42 -8.42 -5.43
N GLY A 119 15.10 -7.27 -5.44
CA GLY A 119 15.88 -6.78 -6.56
C GLY A 119 15.05 -6.29 -7.75
N TYR A 120 15.74 -5.64 -8.70
CA TYR A 120 15.12 -4.89 -9.79
C TYR A 120 14.98 -5.67 -11.11
N LYS A 121 15.09 -7.01 -11.07
CA LYS A 121 14.90 -7.85 -12.25
C LYS A 121 13.40 -8.06 -12.53
N PHE A 122 13.06 -8.27 -13.80
CA PHE A 122 11.68 -8.33 -14.30
C PHE A 122 10.70 -9.10 -13.39
N ARG A 123 9.78 -8.37 -12.76
CA ARG A 123 8.70 -8.89 -11.87
C ARG A 123 9.18 -9.66 -10.64
N ASP A 124 10.47 -9.62 -10.30
CA ASP A 124 10.98 -10.26 -9.08
C ASP A 124 10.51 -9.50 -7.84
N HIS A 125 10.37 -8.18 -7.92
CA HIS A 125 9.70 -7.34 -6.92
C HIS A 125 8.31 -7.86 -6.59
N GLN A 126 7.38 -7.80 -7.54
CA GLN A 126 6.00 -8.29 -7.35
C GLN A 126 5.93 -9.76 -6.89
N ARG A 127 6.84 -10.63 -7.37
CA ARG A 127 6.92 -12.02 -6.88
C ARG A 127 7.29 -12.08 -5.40
N PHE A 128 8.29 -11.31 -4.97
CA PHE A 128 8.72 -11.27 -3.57
C PHE A 128 7.57 -10.83 -2.67
N GLU A 129 6.83 -9.79 -3.06
CA GLU A 129 5.69 -9.27 -2.30
C GLU A 129 4.58 -10.32 -2.15
N ILE A 130 4.24 -11.04 -3.23
CA ILE A 130 3.29 -12.15 -3.20
C ILE A 130 3.75 -13.25 -2.24
N ASP A 131 5.01 -13.67 -2.35
CA ASP A 131 5.56 -14.75 -1.52
C ASP A 131 5.66 -14.29 -0.04
N LEU A 132 6.03 -13.03 0.22
CA LEU A 132 6.09 -12.40 1.54
C LEU A 132 4.72 -12.37 2.21
N ASP A 133 3.70 -11.81 1.54
CA ASP A 133 2.31 -11.78 2.00
C ASP A 133 1.83 -13.19 2.37
N THR A 134 2.14 -14.15 1.50
CA THR A 134 1.72 -15.54 1.66
C THR A 134 2.30 -16.16 2.92
N LEU A 135 3.60 -15.96 3.16
CA LEU A 135 4.28 -16.48 4.34
C LEU A 135 3.86 -15.74 5.62
N PHE A 136 3.78 -14.42 5.56
CA PHE A 136 3.39 -13.57 6.68
C PHE A 136 1.97 -13.89 7.16
N MET A 137 0.98 -13.90 6.25
CA MET A 137 -0.42 -14.18 6.60
C MET A 137 -0.65 -15.62 7.06
N LYS A 138 0.10 -16.58 6.51
CA LYS A 138 0.06 -17.97 6.97
C LYS A 138 0.55 -18.08 8.41
N ARG A 139 1.60 -17.35 8.79
CA ARG A 139 2.14 -17.36 10.16
C ARG A 139 1.29 -16.56 11.14
N LEU A 140 0.85 -15.36 10.76
CA LEU A 140 0.10 -14.46 11.63
C LEU A 140 -1.35 -14.93 11.85
N ARG A 141 -2.04 -15.37 10.78
CA ARG A 141 -3.48 -15.67 10.79
C ARG A 141 -3.83 -17.10 10.38
N GLY A 142 -2.87 -17.94 9.98
CA GLY A 142 -3.16 -19.26 9.42
C GLY A 142 -3.84 -19.21 8.04
N ILE A 143 -3.83 -18.05 7.37
CA ILE A 143 -4.53 -17.84 6.10
C ILE A 143 -3.61 -18.18 4.93
N ASN A 144 -4.08 -19.07 4.05
CA ASN A 144 -3.43 -19.32 2.77
C ASN A 144 -3.96 -18.33 1.71
N THR A 145 -3.14 -17.36 1.33
CA THR A 145 -3.52 -16.29 0.38
C THR A 145 -3.95 -16.82 -0.99
N TRP A 146 -3.39 -17.96 -1.45
CA TRP A 146 -3.76 -18.58 -2.74
C TRP A 146 -5.10 -19.33 -2.73
N GLN A 147 -5.68 -19.55 -1.55
CA GLN A 147 -7.02 -20.14 -1.38
C GLN A 147 -8.09 -19.09 -1.07
N ASN A 148 -7.66 -17.84 -0.86
CA ASN A 148 -8.54 -16.73 -0.48
C ASN A 148 -8.49 -15.65 -1.57
N ALA A 149 -9.64 -15.31 -2.12
CA ALA A 149 -9.73 -14.40 -3.24
C ALA A 149 -9.59 -12.94 -2.79
N ALA A 150 -8.38 -12.37 -2.87
CA ALA A 150 -8.11 -10.99 -2.42
C ALA A 150 -9.03 -9.93 -3.06
N TRP A 151 -9.36 -10.08 -4.35
CA TRP A 151 -10.26 -9.17 -5.06
C TRP A 151 -11.65 -9.03 -4.40
N THR A 152 -12.12 -10.06 -3.67
CA THR A 152 -13.41 -10.00 -2.95
C THR A 152 -13.40 -9.05 -1.76
N ARG A 153 -12.21 -8.70 -1.26
CA ARG A 153 -12.01 -7.78 -0.13
C ARG A 153 -11.93 -6.33 -0.56
N ILE A 154 -11.65 -6.05 -1.83
CA ILE A 154 -11.43 -4.69 -2.38
C ILE A 154 -12.44 -4.29 -3.47
N ASP A 155 -13.29 -5.21 -3.95
CA ASP A 155 -14.33 -4.90 -4.94
C ASP A 155 -15.49 -4.12 -4.30
N THR A 156 -15.42 -2.79 -4.39
CA THR A 156 -16.45 -1.85 -3.95
C THR A 156 -17.64 -1.77 -4.92
N GLY A 157 -17.66 -2.58 -5.98
CA GLY A 157 -18.70 -2.59 -7.00
C GLY A 157 -18.28 -1.94 -8.31
N SER A 158 -19.26 -1.40 -9.05
CA SER A 158 -19.05 -0.90 -10.40
C SER A 158 -18.26 0.41 -10.46
N ARG A 159 -18.34 1.24 -9.42
CA ARG A 159 -17.70 2.55 -9.36
C ARG A 159 -17.07 2.85 -8.00
N LEU A 160 -16.01 3.65 -8.01
CA LEU A 160 -15.53 4.35 -6.83
C LEU A 160 -16.63 5.31 -6.31
N PRO A 161 -16.78 5.51 -4.99
CA PRO A 161 -17.63 6.56 -4.47
C PRO A 161 -17.24 7.92 -5.03
N VAL A 162 -18.24 8.69 -5.48
CA VAL A 162 -18.05 10.05 -6.03
C VAL A 162 -17.20 10.95 -5.12
N PRO A 163 -17.42 11.04 -3.79
CA PRO A 163 -16.58 11.88 -2.93
C PRO A 163 -15.12 11.46 -2.94
N VAL A 164 -14.83 10.14 -2.93
CA VAL A 164 -13.45 9.62 -2.98
C VAL A 164 -12.80 9.97 -4.32
N HIS A 165 -13.51 9.75 -5.43
CA HIS A 165 -13.03 10.11 -6.76
C HIS A 165 -12.66 11.60 -6.84
N ASN A 166 -13.58 12.48 -6.43
CA ASN A 166 -13.40 13.93 -6.54
C ASN A 166 -12.21 14.42 -5.70
N ILE A 167 -12.07 13.90 -4.47
CA ILE A 167 -10.95 14.26 -3.60
C ILE A 167 -9.63 13.75 -4.18
N LEU A 168 -9.55 12.49 -4.63
CA LEU A 168 -8.36 11.97 -5.32
C LEU A 168 -7.98 12.86 -6.50
N HIS A 169 -8.93 13.13 -7.40
CA HIS A 169 -8.65 13.91 -8.60
C HIS A 169 -8.14 15.31 -8.26
N THR A 170 -8.83 16.03 -7.38
CA THR A 170 -8.49 17.43 -7.05
C THR A 170 -7.18 17.57 -6.27
N THR A 171 -6.92 16.67 -5.31
CA THR A 171 -5.68 16.71 -4.52
C THR A 171 -4.48 16.29 -5.35
N VAL A 172 -4.60 15.22 -6.14
CA VAL A 172 -3.50 14.75 -7.00
C VAL A 172 -3.24 15.73 -8.14
N LEU A 173 -4.26 16.37 -8.72
CA LEU A 173 -4.05 17.42 -9.72
C LEU A 173 -3.28 18.62 -9.15
N ARG A 174 -3.51 18.97 -7.88
CA ARG A 174 -2.81 20.06 -7.20
C ARG A 174 -1.31 19.76 -7.01
N HIS A 175 -0.97 18.54 -6.61
CA HIS A 175 0.41 18.15 -6.29
C HIS A 175 1.20 17.61 -7.48
N TYR A 176 0.53 17.08 -8.51
CA TYR A 176 1.16 16.50 -9.70
C TYR A 176 0.50 16.99 -11.00
N PRO A 177 0.43 18.32 -11.24
CA PRO A 177 -0.33 18.88 -12.36
C PRO A 177 0.17 18.41 -13.72
N ASP A 178 1.48 18.21 -13.89
CA ASP A 178 2.09 17.78 -15.16
C ASP A 178 1.77 16.32 -15.52
N ALA A 179 1.62 15.46 -14.52
CA ALA A 179 1.25 14.07 -14.70
C ALA A 179 -0.27 13.94 -14.91
N MET A 180 -1.06 14.59 -14.04
CA MET A 180 -2.53 14.56 -14.11
C MET A 180 -3.08 15.25 -15.35
N GLY A 181 -2.48 16.35 -15.82
CA GLY A 181 -2.94 17.07 -17.01
C GLY A 181 -2.88 16.27 -18.31
N LYS A 182 -2.19 15.11 -18.31
CA LYS A 182 -2.09 14.19 -19.45
C LYS A 182 -3.04 12.99 -19.34
N LEU A 183 -3.71 12.84 -18.20
CA LEU A 183 -4.54 11.68 -17.90
C LEU A 183 -6.03 12.05 -17.96
N PRO A 184 -6.90 11.12 -18.40
CA PRO A 184 -8.35 11.33 -18.34
C PRO A 184 -8.83 11.30 -16.88
N GLU A 185 -9.93 12.00 -16.59
CA GLU A 185 -10.54 11.99 -15.25
C GLU A 185 -10.96 10.58 -14.81
N GLU A 186 -11.35 9.74 -15.78
CA GLU A 186 -11.72 8.33 -15.56
C GLU A 186 -10.55 7.45 -15.09
N ILE A 187 -9.31 7.96 -15.04
CA ILE A 187 -8.13 7.17 -14.70
C ILE A 187 -8.26 6.45 -13.36
N TRP A 188 -8.86 7.11 -12.36
CA TRP A 188 -9.11 6.53 -11.03
C TRP A 188 -10.01 5.31 -11.13
N GLN A 189 -11.09 5.45 -11.91
CA GLN A 189 -12.10 4.42 -12.08
C GLN A 189 -11.57 3.24 -12.90
N SER A 190 -10.86 3.49 -14.00
CA SER A 190 -10.29 2.44 -14.85
C SER A 190 -9.22 1.66 -14.10
N SER A 191 -8.32 2.36 -13.40
CA SER A 191 -7.24 1.76 -12.60
C SER A 191 -7.77 0.88 -11.46
N TYR A 192 -8.79 1.35 -10.73
CA TYR A 192 -9.51 0.53 -9.74
C TYR A 192 -10.06 -0.78 -10.34
N ARG A 193 -10.77 -0.69 -11.48
CA ARG A 193 -11.35 -1.86 -12.14
C ARG A 193 -10.28 -2.81 -12.64
N ASP A 194 -9.17 -2.28 -13.13
CA ASP A 194 -8.03 -3.04 -13.58
C ASP A 194 -7.34 -3.79 -12.43
N MET A 195 -7.16 -3.17 -11.26
CA MET A 195 -6.65 -3.84 -10.06
C MET A 195 -7.55 -5.01 -9.65
N VAL A 196 -8.87 -4.79 -9.55
CA VAL A 196 -9.83 -5.88 -9.24
C VAL A 196 -9.76 -7.00 -10.27
N LEU A 197 -9.69 -6.65 -11.56
CA LEU A 197 -9.59 -7.63 -12.64
C LEU A 197 -8.26 -8.39 -12.60
N ALA A 198 -7.14 -7.72 -12.35
CA ALA A 198 -5.82 -8.33 -12.24
C ALA A 198 -5.78 -9.37 -11.12
N HIS A 199 -6.23 -9.02 -9.92
CA HIS A 199 -6.32 -9.98 -8.81
C HIS A 199 -7.31 -11.13 -9.09
N ARG A 200 -8.41 -10.87 -9.81
CA ARG A 200 -9.33 -11.93 -10.25
C ARG A 200 -8.70 -12.89 -11.27
N CYS A 201 -7.90 -12.36 -12.19
CA CYS A 201 -7.16 -13.13 -13.18
C CYS A 201 -6.08 -13.98 -12.52
N LEU A 202 -5.32 -13.40 -11.58
CA LEU A 202 -4.21 -14.03 -10.86
C LEU A 202 -4.65 -14.95 -9.71
N TYR A 203 -5.93 -14.95 -9.35
CA TYR A 203 -6.50 -15.90 -8.40
C TYR A 203 -6.75 -17.27 -9.06
N ASP A 204 -5.99 -18.28 -8.65
CA ASP A 204 -6.02 -19.63 -9.23
C ASP A 204 -5.90 -20.74 -8.17
N PRO A 205 -6.93 -20.95 -7.33
CA PRO A 205 -6.88 -21.90 -6.21
C PRO A 205 -6.70 -23.36 -6.66
N LYS A 206 -7.04 -23.68 -7.90
CA LYS A 206 -6.92 -25.02 -8.50
C LYS A 206 -5.70 -25.17 -9.42
N GLY A 207 -4.96 -24.10 -9.70
CA GLY A 207 -3.73 -24.13 -10.50
C GLY A 207 -3.90 -24.26 -12.02
N TRP A 208 -5.14 -24.21 -12.54
CA TRP A 208 -5.38 -24.44 -13.98
C TRP A 208 -5.04 -23.22 -14.84
N LYS A 209 -5.28 -22.00 -14.34
CA LYS A 209 -4.91 -20.77 -15.07
C LYS A 209 -3.40 -20.66 -15.22
N LYS A 210 -2.67 -21.00 -14.16
CA LYS A 210 -1.21 -21.06 -14.15
C LYS A 210 -0.70 -22.14 -15.10
N ALA A 211 -1.35 -23.30 -15.16
CA ALA A 211 -0.97 -24.39 -16.06
C ALA A 211 -1.03 -23.99 -17.54
N VAL A 212 -1.96 -23.12 -17.91
CA VAL A 212 -2.13 -22.57 -19.27
C VAL A 212 -1.57 -21.15 -19.44
N THR A 213 -0.89 -20.59 -18.45
CA THR A 213 -0.15 -19.32 -18.62
C THR A 213 1.27 -19.67 -19.05
N TRP A 214 1.92 -18.95 -19.96
CA TRP A 214 3.31 -19.21 -20.36
C TRP A 214 4.27 -18.17 -19.78
N GLY A 215 5.55 -18.55 -19.68
CA GLY A 215 6.64 -17.64 -19.33
C GLY A 215 6.64 -17.14 -17.87
N ARG A 216 7.29 -15.99 -17.65
CA ARG A 216 7.54 -15.42 -16.33
C ARG A 216 6.28 -14.92 -15.62
N THR A 217 5.18 -14.71 -16.34
CA THR A 217 3.87 -14.32 -15.77
C THR A 217 3.31 -15.35 -14.78
N ARG A 218 3.72 -16.62 -14.88
CA ARG A 218 3.38 -17.66 -13.88
C ARG A 218 3.81 -17.32 -12.44
N ARG A 219 4.80 -16.44 -12.28
CA ARG A 219 5.33 -16.01 -10.98
C ARG A 219 4.43 -15.01 -10.26
N LEU A 220 3.43 -14.45 -10.95
CA LEU A 220 2.49 -13.47 -10.39
C LEU A 220 1.24 -14.09 -9.75
N PHE A 221 1.08 -15.40 -9.85
CA PHE A 221 -0.04 -16.08 -9.19
C PHE A 221 0.30 -16.31 -7.73
N SER A 222 -0.58 -15.90 -6.82
CA SER A 222 -0.56 -16.37 -5.44
C SER A 222 -0.59 -17.90 -5.45
N ARG A 223 0.33 -18.52 -4.72
CA ARG A 223 0.54 -19.97 -4.77
C ARG A 223 1.09 -20.48 -3.46
N LYS A 224 0.98 -21.79 -3.26
CA LYS A 224 1.80 -22.49 -2.29
C LYS A 224 3.27 -22.43 -2.73
N LEU A 225 4.15 -21.97 -1.85
CA LEU A 225 5.59 -22.04 -2.07
C LEU A 225 6.06 -23.50 -2.09
N THR A 226 7.12 -23.78 -2.85
CA THR A 226 7.76 -25.10 -2.83
C THR A 226 8.57 -25.27 -1.54
N ALA A 227 8.87 -26.52 -1.16
CA ALA A 227 9.70 -26.81 0.02
C ALA A 227 11.11 -26.19 -0.05
N HIS A 228 11.57 -25.83 -1.25
CA HIS A 228 12.83 -25.12 -1.44
C HIS A 228 12.66 -23.61 -1.19
N GLU A 229 11.61 -23.00 -1.74
CA GLU A 229 11.32 -21.58 -1.53
C GLU A 229 10.92 -21.28 -0.08
N GLU A 230 10.22 -22.20 0.60
CA GLU A 230 9.93 -22.04 2.04
C GLU A 230 11.19 -22.01 2.92
N ARG A 231 12.37 -22.40 2.42
CA ARG A 231 13.66 -22.27 3.13
C ARG A 231 14.32 -20.91 2.95
N LEU A 232 13.88 -20.11 1.98
CA LEU A 232 14.40 -18.76 1.80
C LEU A 232 13.88 -17.88 2.94
N ASP A 233 14.77 -17.08 3.52
CA ASP A 233 14.45 -16.23 4.66
C ASP A 233 13.76 -14.93 4.24
N TYR A 234 12.54 -15.02 3.68
CA TYR A 234 11.76 -13.86 3.25
C TYR A 234 11.44 -12.90 4.41
N LEU A 235 11.34 -13.43 5.63
CA LEU A 235 10.98 -12.68 6.83
C LEU A 235 12.22 -12.16 7.60
N ASN A 236 13.43 -12.48 7.14
CA ASN A 236 14.70 -12.19 7.81
C ASN A 236 14.72 -12.62 9.30
N GLU A 237 14.21 -13.82 9.59
CA GLU A 237 14.17 -14.37 10.96
C GLU A 237 15.54 -14.84 11.44
N GLN A 238 16.50 -15.00 10.54
CA GLN A 238 17.89 -15.24 10.89
C GLN A 238 18.64 -13.95 11.24
N HIS A 239 17.97 -12.78 11.15
CA HIS A 239 18.55 -11.46 11.39
C HIS A 239 19.85 -11.24 10.61
N SER A 240 19.88 -11.71 9.35
CA SER A 240 21.01 -11.45 8.47
C SER A 240 21.10 -9.96 8.15
N GLU A 241 22.32 -9.46 7.97
CA GLU A 241 22.51 -8.08 7.54
C GLU A 241 21.82 -7.83 6.20
N TRP A 242 21.15 -6.69 6.11
CA TRP A 242 20.62 -6.12 4.89
C TRP A 242 20.88 -4.61 4.90
N ARG A 243 20.73 -3.95 3.74
CA ARG A 243 20.97 -2.51 3.62
C ARG A 243 19.75 -1.81 3.10
N HIS A 244 19.59 -0.56 3.49
CA HIS A 244 18.56 0.31 2.93
C HIS A 244 18.75 0.44 1.40
N SER A 245 17.69 0.17 0.63
CA SER A 245 17.72 0.09 -0.84
C SER A 245 18.13 1.39 -1.53
N ALA A 246 18.00 2.53 -0.86
CA ALA A 246 18.46 3.83 -1.36
C ALA A 246 19.71 4.42 -0.65
N LEU A 247 20.12 3.85 0.49
CA LEU A 247 21.22 4.37 1.32
C LEU A 247 22.14 3.23 1.73
N TYR A 248 23.14 2.92 0.91
CA TYR A 248 24.00 1.74 1.13
C TYR A 248 24.71 1.74 2.50
N SER A 249 24.99 2.91 3.08
CA SER A 249 25.64 3.04 4.39
C SER A 249 24.73 2.60 5.56
N GLU A 250 23.43 2.55 5.37
CA GLU A 250 22.46 2.15 6.39
C GLU A 250 22.33 0.62 6.40
N VAL A 251 23.08 0.00 7.30
CA VAL A 251 23.04 -1.45 7.56
C VAL A 251 21.99 -1.73 8.63
N ARG A 252 21.19 -2.76 8.40
CA ARG A 252 20.02 -3.16 9.18
C ARG A 252 20.05 -4.68 9.38
N THR A 253 19.36 -5.16 10.40
CA THR A 253 19.23 -6.59 10.73
C THR A 253 17.80 -6.99 11.10
N GLU A 254 16.89 -6.03 11.04
CA GLU A 254 15.50 -6.19 11.43
C GLU A 254 14.82 -7.25 10.58
N SER A 255 14.04 -8.08 11.24
CA SER A 255 13.08 -9.00 10.64
C SER A 255 11.85 -8.24 10.15
N VAL A 256 11.05 -8.88 9.28
CA VAL A 256 9.76 -8.35 8.85
C VAL A 256 8.80 -8.16 10.03
N TRP A 257 8.92 -8.98 11.09
CA TRP A 257 8.14 -8.82 12.31
C TRP A 257 8.51 -7.55 13.07
N GLU A 258 9.80 -7.23 13.16
CA GLU A 258 10.25 -5.98 13.80
C GLU A 258 9.89 -4.76 12.96
N LEU A 259 10.01 -4.85 11.63
CA LEU A 259 9.56 -3.78 10.73
C LEU A 259 8.04 -3.56 10.80
N TRP A 260 7.27 -4.65 10.97
CA TRP A 260 5.83 -4.58 11.18
C TRP A 260 5.48 -3.89 12.51
N GLU A 261 6.15 -4.24 13.61
CA GLU A 261 5.94 -3.57 14.90
C GLU A 261 6.37 -2.10 14.87
N GLN A 262 7.47 -1.78 14.16
CA GLN A 262 7.87 -0.39 13.91
C GLN A 262 6.78 0.37 13.15
N ALA A 263 6.22 -0.24 12.10
CA ALA A 263 5.09 0.35 11.37
C ALA A 263 3.89 0.57 12.29
N LEU A 264 3.49 -0.42 13.10
CA LEU A 264 2.37 -0.29 14.04
C LEU A 264 2.58 0.83 15.05
N GLU A 265 3.77 0.96 15.62
CA GLU A 265 4.07 2.01 16.59
C GLU A 265 4.03 3.40 15.95
N GLU A 266 4.56 3.51 14.74
CA GLU A 266 4.44 4.72 13.94
C GLU A 266 2.98 5.02 13.59
N GLY A 267 2.20 4.01 13.21
CA GLY A 267 0.78 4.14 12.93
C GLY A 267 -0.02 4.61 14.14
N ARG A 268 0.26 4.08 15.34
CA ARG A 268 -0.34 4.58 16.59
C ARG A 268 0.00 6.04 16.84
N THR A 269 1.24 6.44 16.62
CA THR A 269 1.68 7.84 16.78
C THR A 269 0.91 8.77 15.84
N VAL A 270 0.86 8.43 14.54
CA VAL A 270 0.20 9.25 13.52
C VAL A 270 -1.32 9.29 13.71
N LEU A 271 -1.96 8.15 13.97
CA LEU A 271 -3.41 8.08 14.18
C LEU A 271 -3.83 8.74 15.50
N THR A 272 -2.99 8.73 16.53
CA THR A 272 -3.22 9.50 17.76
C THR A 272 -3.23 11.00 17.46
N ALA A 273 -2.26 11.50 16.69
CA ALA A 273 -2.24 12.92 16.31
C ALA A 273 -3.44 13.30 15.43
N LEU A 274 -3.86 12.42 14.51
CA LEU A 274 -5.06 12.61 13.69
C LEU A 274 -6.34 12.66 14.56
N ALA A 275 -6.49 11.73 15.50
CA ALA A 275 -7.62 11.68 16.41
C ALA A 275 -7.66 12.91 17.33
N ASP A 276 -6.53 13.30 17.90
CA ASP A 276 -6.39 14.52 18.71
C ASP A 276 -6.82 15.77 17.94
N TRP A 277 -6.50 15.85 16.65
CA TRP A 277 -6.93 16.94 15.79
C TRP A 277 -8.43 16.90 15.51
N LEU A 278 -9.00 15.71 15.27
CA LEU A 278 -10.43 15.53 15.02
C LEU A 278 -11.30 15.84 16.24
N GLU A 279 -10.85 15.44 17.42
CA GLU A 279 -11.54 15.65 18.71
C GLU A 279 -11.45 17.10 19.20
N CYS A 280 -10.57 17.92 18.61
CA CYS A 280 -10.36 19.30 19.02
C CYS A 280 -11.46 20.23 18.48
N THR A 281 -12.28 20.78 19.37
CA THR A 281 -13.38 21.70 19.02
C THR A 281 -12.97 23.18 19.00
N ASP A 282 -11.86 23.54 19.65
CA ASP A 282 -11.35 24.91 19.66
C ASP A 282 -10.50 25.19 18.40
N ALA A 283 -10.79 26.30 17.71
CA ALA A 283 -10.15 26.61 16.43
C ALA A 283 -8.65 26.92 16.54
N ALA A 284 -8.23 27.59 17.63
CA ALA A 284 -6.82 27.93 17.82
C ALA A 284 -5.99 26.68 18.19
N ALA A 285 -6.53 25.82 19.07
CA ALA A 285 -5.91 24.56 19.42
C ALA A 285 -5.92 23.55 18.25
N ALA A 286 -6.97 23.55 17.41
CA ALA A 286 -7.05 22.67 16.25
C ALA A 286 -5.93 22.95 15.24
N ARG A 287 -5.50 24.21 15.09
CA ARG A 287 -4.35 24.56 14.26
C ARG A 287 -3.05 23.94 14.79
N HIS A 288 -2.84 24.00 16.11
CA HIS A 288 -1.67 23.36 16.72
C HIS A 288 -1.71 21.84 16.57
N LYS A 289 -2.89 21.21 16.71
CA LYS A 289 -3.06 19.77 16.49
C LYS A 289 -2.82 19.35 15.04
N LEU A 290 -3.23 20.18 14.07
CA LEU A 290 -2.87 19.99 12.66
C LEU A 290 -1.35 20.05 12.47
N GLU A 291 -0.67 21.05 13.02
CA GLU A 291 0.79 21.17 12.94
C GLU A 291 1.48 19.93 13.55
N GLN A 292 0.98 19.42 14.67
CA GLN A 292 1.47 18.16 15.27
C GLN A 292 1.26 16.96 14.35
N PHE A 293 0.07 16.80 13.77
CA PHE A 293 -0.24 15.73 12.81
C PHE A 293 0.67 15.80 11.58
N THR A 294 0.81 16.99 10.98
CA THR A 294 1.70 17.22 9.83
C THR A 294 3.14 16.86 10.14
N MET A 295 3.63 17.22 11.33
CA MET A 295 4.99 16.92 11.75
C MET A 295 5.23 15.41 11.93
N VAL A 296 4.31 14.68 12.57
CA VAL A 296 4.48 13.23 12.78
C VAL A 296 4.25 12.41 11.51
N LEU A 297 3.37 12.88 10.61
CA LEU A 297 3.19 12.26 9.30
C LEU A 297 4.45 12.45 8.45
N GLY A 298 4.93 13.70 8.37
CA GLY A 298 6.05 14.12 7.54
C GLY A 298 5.79 13.95 6.04
N ASP A 299 6.66 14.50 5.21
CA ASP A 299 6.66 14.24 3.76
C ASP A 299 7.64 13.10 3.44
N ARG A 300 7.26 11.86 3.78
CA ARG A 300 8.11 10.68 3.65
C ARG A 300 7.69 9.83 2.45
N SER A 301 8.65 9.43 1.63
CA SER A 301 8.43 8.55 0.49
C SER A 301 7.93 7.17 0.96
N TYR A 302 6.93 6.63 0.26
CA TYR A 302 6.43 5.26 0.46
C TYR A 302 7.55 4.26 0.14
N ASP A 303 8.33 4.54 -0.89
CA ASP A 303 9.38 3.68 -1.44
C ASP A 303 10.65 3.56 -0.57
N THR A 304 11.04 4.66 0.08
CA THR A 304 12.30 4.71 0.83
C THR A 304 12.09 4.95 2.31
N GLY A 305 10.91 5.43 2.72
CA GLY A 305 10.67 5.89 4.09
C GLY A 305 11.52 7.06 4.53
N LYS A 306 12.27 7.69 3.64
CA LYS A 306 13.04 8.91 3.90
C LYS A 306 12.23 10.12 3.43
N ASP A 307 12.68 11.30 3.86
CA ASP A 307 12.06 12.56 3.46
C ASP A 307 12.12 12.73 1.93
N CYS A 308 10.99 13.09 1.31
CA CYS A 308 10.86 13.26 -0.13
C CYS A 308 11.83 14.31 -0.69
N SER A 309 12.22 15.33 0.10
CA SER A 309 13.18 16.35 -0.32
C SER A 309 14.59 15.79 -0.59
N MET A 310 14.91 14.61 -0.06
CA MET A 310 16.19 13.94 -0.30
C MET A 310 16.30 13.38 -1.72
N ASN A 311 15.18 13.23 -2.46
CA ASN A 311 15.13 12.73 -3.83
C ASN A 311 15.90 11.40 -4.02
N LEU A 312 15.82 10.52 -3.02
CA LEU A 312 16.52 9.24 -3.02
C LEU A 312 15.89 8.26 -4.00
N GLN A 313 16.73 7.45 -4.64
CA GLN A 313 16.30 6.39 -5.55
C GLN A 313 16.73 5.02 -5.02
N ASN A 314 15.82 4.06 -5.11
CA ASN A 314 16.11 2.66 -4.83
C ASN A 314 17.04 2.11 -5.92
N GLN A 315 18.28 1.78 -5.54
CA GLN A 315 19.34 1.38 -6.47
C GLN A 315 20.19 0.21 -5.96
N TYR A 316 20.12 -0.10 -4.67
CA TYR A 316 20.85 -1.19 -4.04
C TYR A 316 19.92 -2.37 -3.76
N ALA A 317 20.41 -3.59 -4.00
CA ALA A 317 19.69 -4.83 -3.70
C ALA A 317 20.63 -6.03 -3.59
N GLU A 318 20.22 -7.00 -2.78
CA GLU A 318 20.77 -8.36 -2.72
C GLU A 318 19.59 -9.35 -2.82
N PRO A 319 19.26 -9.78 -4.05
CA PRO A 319 18.06 -10.58 -4.27
C PRO A 319 18.12 -11.93 -3.54
N ILE A 320 17.04 -12.30 -2.86
CA ILE A 320 16.93 -13.57 -2.12
C ILE A 320 17.05 -14.80 -3.02
N TRP A 321 16.93 -14.61 -4.33
CA TRP A 321 17.05 -15.65 -5.35
C TRP A 321 18.50 -16.06 -5.63
N THR A 322 19.48 -15.19 -5.35
CA THR A 322 20.90 -15.42 -5.71
C THR A 322 21.70 -16.17 -4.64
N SER A 323 21.15 -16.36 -3.45
CA SER A 323 21.74 -17.16 -2.37
C SER A 323 21.61 -18.69 -2.58
N LEU A 324 21.16 -19.12 -3.76
CA LEU A 324 20.97 -20.51 -4.12
C LEU A 324 21.96 -20.93 -5.22
N PRO A 325 22.90 -21.84 -4.93
CA PRO A 325 23.69 -22.47 -5.99
C PRO A 325 22.78 -23.30 -6.90
N GLY A 326 22.78 -23.02 -8.21
CA GLY A 326 22.19 -23.90 -9.24
C GLY A 326 20.89 -23.44 -9.92
N SER A 327 20.67 -22.13 -10.10
CA SER A 327 19.56 -21.60 -10.91
C SER A 327 19.68 -21.89 -12.40
#